data_AF-A0A957MFH2-F1
#
_entry.id   AF-A0A957MFH2-F1
#
_cell.length_a   1.000
_cell.length_b   1.000
_cell.length_c   1.000
_cell.angle_alpha   90.00
_cell.angle_beta   90.00
_cell.angle_gamma   90.00
#
_symmetry.space_group_name_H-M   'P 1'
#
loop_
_entity.id
_entity.type
_entity.pdbx_description
1 polymer ?
#
loop_
_entity_poly.entity_id
_entity_poly.type
_entity_poly.pdbx_seq_one_letter_code
_entity_poly.pdbx_strand_id
1 'polypeptide(L)' 'RQQITSLKTERKKAIELAVRYGGIEESHHLEWIIDQMVRILAGADYAEIVKSACDGEDGPNTYSWSTGIAP' A
#
# COMPACT_ATOMS: atom_id res chain seq x y z
N ARG A 1 -8.61 -15.17 -18.23
CA ARG A 1 -9.72 -14.17 -18.21
C ARG A 1 -10.01 -13.66 -16.80
N GLN A 2 -10.03 -14.50 -15.77
CA GLN A 2 -10.30 -14.12 -14.38
C GLN A 2 -9.25 -13.15 -13.78
N GLN A 3 -7.96 -13.36 -14.06
CA GLN A 3 -6.86 -12.51 -13.57
C GLN A 3 -6.90 -11.07 -14.08
N ILE A 4 -7.26 -10.86 -15.36
CA ILE A 4 -7.38 -9.52 -15.95
C ILE A 4 -8.56 -8.74 -15.33
N THR A 5 -9.66 -9.43 -15.02
CA THR A 5 -10.81 -8.81 -14.36
C THR A 5 -10.53 -8.50 -12.89
N SER A 6 -9.77 -9.37 -12.21
CA SER A 6 -9.25 -9.11 -10.87
C SER A 6 -8.45 -7.81 -10.86
N LEU A 7 -7.36 -7.72 -11.64
CA LEU A 7 -6.45 -6.57 -11.61
C LEU A 7 -7.15 -5.23 -11.86
N LYS A 8 -8.19 -5.20 -12.69
CA LYS A 8 -9.01 -3.99 -12.91
C LYS A 8 -9.81 -3.59 -11.67
N THR A 9 -10.29 -4.56 -10.90
CA THR A 9 -11.02 -4.38 -9.64
C THR A 9 -10.10 -3.86 -8.54
N GLU A 10 -8.94 -4.50 -8.32
CA GLU A 10 -7.97 -4.06 -7.32
C GLU A 10 -7.50 -2.63 -7.58
N ARG A 11 -7.13 -2.32 -8.84
CA ARG A 11 -6.75 -0.97 -9.25
C ARG A 11 -7.83 0.06 -8.94
N LYS A 12 -9.10 -0.24 -9.24
CA LYS A 12 -10.21 0.68 -8.97
C LYS A 12 -10.34 0.96 -7.47
N LYS A 13 -10.27 -0.07 -6.64
CA LYS A 13 -10.35 0.05 -5.17
C LYS A 13 -9.22 0.90 -4.59
N ALA A 14 -7.98 0.68 -5.05
CA ALA A 14 -6.83 1.46 -4.59
C ALA A 14 -6.96 2.95 -4.98
N ILE A 15 -7.40 3.24 -6.21
CA ILE A 15 -7.64 4.62 -6.66
C ILE A 15 -8.78 5.27 -5.86
N GLU A 16 -9.87 4.54 -5.61
CA GLU A 16 -10.99 5.06 -4.82
C GLU A 16 -10.56 5.44 -3.41
N LEU A 17 -9.69 4.64 -2.78
CA LEU A 17 -9.14 4.95 -1.47
C LEU A 17 -8.31 6.24 -1.49
N ALA A 18 -7.41 6.38 -2.46
CA ALA A 18 -6.57 7.57 -2.62
C ALA A 18 -7.40 8.83 -2.86
N VAL A 19 -8.39 8.78 -3.76
CA VAL A 19 -9.25 9.93 -4.09
C VAL A 19 -10.11 10.34 -2.89
N ARG A 20 -10.58 9.37 -2.10
CA ARG A 20 -11.48 9.64 -0.97
C ARG A 20 -10.75 10.23 0.24
N TYR A 21 -9.52 9.80 0.51
CA TYR A 21 -8.83 10.10 1.77
C TYR A 21 -7.48 10.78 1.61
N GLY A 22 -6.96 10.93 0.39
CA GLY A 22 -5.63 11.52 0.14
C GLY A 22 -5.51 13.02 0.43
N GLY A 23 -6.62 13.70 0.74
CA GLY A 23 -6.65 15.11 1.13
C GLY A 23 -6.57 15.37 2.64
N ILE A 24 -6.35 14.33 3.46
CA ILE A 24 -6.24 14.45 4.92
C ILE A 24 -4.86 14.99 5.30
N GLU A 25 -4.82 15.90 6.28
CA GLU A 25 -3.58 16.61 6.65
C GLU A 25 -2.62 15.78 7.52
N GLU A 26 -3.13 14.87 8.33
CA GLU A 26 -2.30 14.11 9.26
C GLU A 26 -1.54 12.97 8.55
N SER A 27 -0.21 13.01 8.62
CA SER A 27 0.65 12.11 7.85
C SER A 27 0.43 10.63 8.16
N HIS A 28 0.14 10.28 9.41
CA HIS A 28 -0.10 8.90 9.81
C HIS A 28 -1.39 8.32 9.20
N HIS A 29 -2.36 9.16 8.84
CA HIS A 29 -3.53 8.74 8.07
C HIS A 29 -3.16 8.49 6.60
N LEU A 30 -2.33 9.35 6.02
CA LEU A 30 -1.84 9.15 4.64
C LEU A 30 -0.95 7.90 4.52
N GLU A 31 -0.13 7.61 5.52
CA GLU A 31 0.66 6.36 5.62
C GLU A 31 -0.24 5.12 5.62
N TRP A 32 -1.34 5.15 6.39
CA TRP A 32 -2.31 4.06 6.42
C TRP A 32 -2.99 3.87 5.05
N ILE A 33 -3.34 4.96 4.37
CA ILE A 33 -3.95 4.92 3.03
C ILE A 33 -2.98 4.29 2.02
N ILE A 34 -1.70 4.68 2.04
CA ILE A 34 -0.67 4.08 1.18
C ILE A 34 -0.53 2.58 1.48
N ASP A 35 -0.47 2.19 2.76
CA ASP A 35 -0.40 0.78 3.15
C ASP A 35 -1.60 -0.03 2.61
N GLN A 36 -2.82 0.50 2.76
CA GLN A 36 -4.02 -0.16 2.24
C GLN A 36 -4.04 -0.24 0.71
N MET A 37 -3.57 0.79 0.00
CA MET A 37 -3.44 0.74 -1.46
C MET A 37 -2.50 -0.38 -1.89
N VAL A 38 -1.35 -0.51 -1.23
CA VAL A 38 -0.38 -1.58 -1.54
C VAL A 38 -0.96 -2.95 -1.21
N ARG A 39 -1.65 -3.14 -0.08
CA ARG A 39 -2.34 -4.42 0.22
C ARG A 39 -3.34 -4.82 -0.85
N ILE A 40 -4.16 -3.87 -1.31
CA ILE A 40 -5.16 -4.12 -2.36
C ILE A 40 -4.50 -4.55 -3.66
N LEU A 41 -3.41 -3.89 -4.05
CA LEU A 41 -2.73 -4.13 -5.33
C LEU A 41 -1.84 -5.38 -5.30
N ALA A 42 -1.18 -5.64 -4.18
CA ALA A 42 -0.24 -6.74 -4.00
C ALA A 42 -0.93 -8.07 -3.66
N GLY A 43 -2.07 -8.04 -2.96
CA GLY A 43 -2.74 -9.24 -2.51
C GLY A 43 -1.82 -10.14 -1.67
N ALA A 44 -1.60 -11.38 -2.13
CA ALA A 44 -0.77 -12.36 -1.43
C ALA A 44 0.71 -11.94 -1.33
N ASP A 45 1.19 -11.11 -2.27
CA ASP A 45 2.60 -10.72 -2.37
C ASP A 45 2.96 -9.56 -1.43
N TYR A 46 1.98 -9.02 -0.69
CA TYR A 46 2.15 -7.85 0.18
C TYR A 46 3.35 -7.99 1.14
N ALA A 47 3.49 -9.13 1.80
CA ALA A 47 4.53 -9.34 2.80
C ALA A 47 5.95 -9.31 2.18
N GLU A 48 6.11 -9.86 0.98
CA GLU A 48 7.39 -9.86 0.27
C GLU A 48 7.74 -8.46 -0.26
N ILE A 49 6.74 -7.74 -0.80
CA ILE A 49 6.92 -6.36 -1.27
C ILE A 49 7.33 -5.44 -0.12
N VAL A 50 6.66 -5.50 1.04
CA VAL A 50 7.01 -4.68 2.21
C VAL A 50 8.39 -5.02 2.73
N LYS A 51 8.74 -6.31 2.80
CA LYS A 51 10.09 -6.73 3.19
C LYS A 51 11.14 -6.15 2.23
N SER A 52 10.93 -6.29 0.92
CA SER A 52 11.83 -5.76 -0.10
C SER A 52 11.92 -4.22 -0.07
N ALA A 53 10.86 -3.53 0.34
CA ALA A 53 10.88 -2.08 0.51
C ALA A 53 11.69 -1.63 1.73
N CYS A 54 11.81 -2.47 2.76
CA CYS A 54 12.64 -2.22 3.94
C CYS A 54 14.12 -2.60 3.72
N ASP A 55 14.40 -3.47 2.75
CA ASP A 55 15.76 -3.87 2.35
C ASP A 55 16.40 -2.75 1.53
N GLY A 56 17.14 -1.87 2.21
CA GLY A 56 17.80 -0.71 1.61
C GLY A 56 19.31 -0.86 1.47
N GLU A 57 19.99 0.27 1.33
CA GLU A 57 21.42 0.35 0.97
C GLU A 57 22.36 -0.31 1.98
N ASP A 58 22.01 -0.32 3.28
CA ASP A 58 22.82 -0.91 4.36
C ASP A 58 22.37 -2.34 4.73
N GLY A 59 21.51 -2.95 3.92
CA GLY A 59 20.97 -4.29 4.13
C GLY A 59 19.55 -4.30 4.71
N PRO A 60 19.11 -5.44 5.29
CA PRO A 60 17.73 -5.60 5.76
C PRO A 60 17.35 -4.58 6.85
N ASN A 61 16.15 -4.01 6.74
CA ASN A 61 15.62 -2.99 7.66
C ASN A 61 16.40 -1.65 7.65
N THR A 62 17.04 -1.30 6.52
CA THR A 62 17.59 0.05 6.31
C THR A 62 16.47 1.09 6.30
N TYR A 63 15.33 0.75 5.71
CA TYR A 63 14.12 1.57 5.71
C TYR A 63 13.03 0.93 6.56
N SER A 64 12.04 1.73 6.93
CA SER A 64 10.86 1.28 7.66
C SER A 64 9.59 1.48 6.83
N TRP A 65 8.68 0.52 6.94
CA TRP A 65 7.33 0.61 6.37
C TRP A 65 6.33 0.94 7.47
N SER A 66 5.72 2.12 7.42
CA SER A 66 4.66 2.51 8.34
C SER A 66 3.32 1.96 7.88
N THR A 67 2.56 1.35 8.78
CA THR A 67 1.17 0.96 8.53
C THR A 67 0.18 2.07 8.88
N GLY A 68 0.65 3.20 9.41
CA GLY A 68 -0.16 4.35 9.80
C GLY A 68 -1.28 4.06 10.82
N ILE A 69 -2.25 4.98 10.89
CA ILE A 69 -3.49 4.86 11.67
C ILE A 69 -4.68 5.19 10.75
N ALA A 70 -5.75 4.41 10.82
CA ALA A 70 -6.94 4.65 10.02
C ALA A 70 -7.54 6.06 10.27
N PRO A 71 -8.01 6.76 9.23
CA PRO A 71 -8.76 8.03 9.34
C PRO A 71 -10.06 7.95 10.15
#